data_AF-A0A7W0VIU8-F1
#
_entry.id   AF-A0A7W0VIU8-F1
#
_cell.length_a   1.000
_cell.length_b   1.000
_cell.length_c   1.000
_cell.angle_alpha   90.00
_cell.angle_beta   90.00
_cell.angle_gamma   90.00
#
_symmetry.space_group_name_H-M   'P 1'
#
loop_
_entity.id
_entity.type
_entity.pdbx_description
1 polymer ?
#
loop_
_entity_poly.entity_id
_entity_poly.type
_entity_poly.pdbx_seq_one_letter_code
_entity_poly.pdbx_strand_id
1 'polypeptide(L)'
;MAYRDDTGDALEAPTAQGTLRIEIAPRQTKLSIADRTLLISERFATVVEHHKKRTARDKRTSIELTGRLVVARDVPREDLGVWLEVEPGTPRAGMRRIFGVEPLSLMEPTGLDALAALDRLAHRLRAEVLALSRDIRRAVEIGSSAVRGLDKVLIADHGDRIVVYARRLFRDRARAAMSIHEDGRISVPDGKKLKEIRVHSRFGVTVWGDYIRFADPQGTDLARVSIPWIAPEDRKELARRIGQLVDHDEQGVIAWPPRLAAEADQPG
;
A
#
# COMPACT_ATOMS: atom_id res chain seq x y z
N MET A 1 15.34 -2.25 40.15
CA MET A 1 14.31 -2.41 39.11
C MET A 1 13.48 -1.15 39.09
N ALA A 2 13.69 -0.27 38.11
CA ALA A 2 12.84 0.90 37.93
C ALA A 2 11.57 0.43 37.20
N TYR A 3 10.42 0.62 37.82
CA TYR A 3 9.13 0.55 37.14
C TYR A 3 9.13 1.65 36.08
N ARG A 4 9.21 1.28 34.80
CA ARG A 4 8.96 2.21 33.71
C ARG A 4 7.46 2.45 33.70
N ASP A 5 7.08 3.70 33.95
CA ASP A 5 5.71 4.17 33.90
C ASP A 5 5.26 4.12 32.43
N ASP A 6 4.69 2.98 32.01
CA ASP A 6 4.03 2.80 30.70
C ASP A 6 2.63 3.46 30.73
N THR A 7 2.55 4.70 31.21
CA THR A 7 1.39 5.55 31.02
C THR A 7 1.37 6.00 29.56
N GLY A 8 0.76 5.15 28.72
CA GLY A 8 0.60 5.26 27.26
C GLY A 8 0.87 6.65 26.67
N ASP A 9 2.11 6.87 26.24
CA ASP A 9 2.50 8.08 25.51
C ASP A 9 1.63 8.20 24.26
N ALA A 10 0.76 9.20 24.25
CA ALA A 10 0.03 9.56 23.05
C ALA A 10 1.05 9.98 21.98
N LEU A 11 1.12 9.21 20.89
CA LEU A 11 2.01 9.54 19.79
C LEU A 11 1.32 10.54 18.87
N GLU A 12 2.01 11.62 18.55
CA GLU A 12 1.48 12.71 17.73
C GLU A 12 2.36 12.94 16.49
N ALA A 13 1.72 13.23 15.37
CA ALA A 13 2.39 13.61 14.14
C ALA A 13 1.61 14.73 13.43
N PRO A 14 2.26 15.86 13.10
CA PRO A 14 1.66 16.86 12.22
C PRO A 14 1.39 16.30 10.81
N THR A 15 0.24 16.65 10.24
CA THR A 15 -0.22 16.22 8.91
C THR A 15 -0.85 17.40 8.18
N ALA A 16 -1.19 17.24 6.90
CA ALA A 16 -1.88 18.29 6.14
C ALA A 16 -3.27 18.65 6.70
N GLN A 17 -3.90 17.74 7.45
CA GLN A 17 -5.22 17.93 8.05
C GLN A 17 -5.18 18.29 9.54
N GLY A 18 -3.99 18.54 10.11
CA GLY A 18 -3.78 18.81 11.53
C GLY A 18 -2.96 17.72 12.23
N THR A 19 -2.95 17.69 13.55
CA THR A 19 -2.18 16.68 14.30
C THR A 19 -2.93 15.37 14.36
N LEU A 20 -2.35 14.31 13.80
CA LEU A 20 -2.79 12.94 14.05
C LEU A 20 -2.28 12.50 15.42
N ARG A 21 -3.19 12.04 16.26
CA ARG A 21 -2.87 11.49 17.59
C ARG A 21 -3.29 10.03 17.68
N ILE A 22 -2.43 9.19 18.25
CA ILE A 22 -2.73 7.80 18.59
C ILE A 22 -2.73 7.61 20.10
N GLU A 23 -3.79 6.99 20.61
CA GLU A 23 -3.92 6.51 21.98
C GLU A 23 -4.04 4.99 21.95
N ILE A 24 -3.13 4.29 22.64
CA ILE A 24 -3.09 2.83 22.70
C ILE A 24 -3.44 2.40 24.12
N ALA A 25 -4.47 1.59 24.25
CA ALA A 25 -4.90 0.95 25.48
C ALA A 25 -4.96 -0.58 25.26
N PRO A 26 -4.95 -1.41 26.33
CA PRO A 26 -4.80 -2.87 26.21
C PRO A 26 -5.80 -3.59 25.30
N ARG A 27 -6.98 -3.01 25.04
CA ARG A 27 -8.03 -3.59 24.18
C ARG A 27 -8.55 -2.63 23.11
N GLN A 28 -7.88 -1.49 22.95
CA GLN A 28 -8.38 -0.41 22.13
C GLN A 28 -7.25 0.46 21.60
N THR A 29 -7.24 0.70 20.30
CA THR A 29 -6.41 1.72 19.66
C THR A 29 -7.32 2.81 19.12
N LYS A 30 -7.02 4.06 19.44
CA LYS A 30 -7.75 5.23 18.95
C LYS A 30 -6.83 6.12 18.14
N LEU A 31 -7.25 6.47 16.94
CA LEU A 31 -6.62 7.47 16.09
C LEU A 31 -7.57 8.66 15.99
N SER A 32 -7.08 9.88 16.20
CA SER A 32 -7.88 11.10 16.08
C SER A 32 -7.16 12.16 15.29
N ILE A 33 -7.87 12.82 14.38
CA ILE A 33 -7.38 13.96 13.61
C ILE A 33 -8.54 14.90 13.29
N ALA A 34 -8.39 16.19 13.60
CA ALA A 34 -9.37 17.24 13.30
C ALA A 34 -10.83 16.84 13.58
N ASP A 35 -11.58 16.50 12.53
CA ASP A 35 -13.00 16.14 12.57
C ASP A 35 -13.26 14.63 12.40
N ARG A 36 -12.24 13.75 12.57
CA ARG A 36 -12.40 12.30 12.44
C ARG A 36 -11.69 11.53 13.55
N THR A 37 -12.33 10.45 13.98
CA THR A 37 -11.75 9.46 14.89
C THR A 37 -11.94 8.06 14.34
N LEU A 38 -10.89 7.23 14.37
CA LEU A 38 -10.98 5.79 14.19
C LEU A 38 -10.72 5.11 15.54
N LEU A 39 -11.68 4.30 15.97
CA LEU A 39 -11.58 3.42 17.12
C LEU A 39 -11.42 1.98 16.65
N ILE A 40 -10.35 1.30 17.02
CA ILE A 40 -10.14 -0.12 16.79
C ILE A 40 -10.26 -0.81 18.14
N SER A 41 -11.26 -1.67 18.30
CA SER A 41 -11.41 -2.57 19.44
C SER A 41 -11.34 -4.03 18.97
N GLU A 42 -11.34 -4.99 19.89
CA GLU A 42 -11.18 -6.42 19.59
C GLU A 42 -12.04 -6.93 18.41
N ARG A 43 -13.28 -6.43 18.28
CA ARG A 43 -14.23 -6.90 17.25
C ARG A 43 -14.63 -5.86 16.21
N PHE A 44 -14.36 -4.58 16.45
CA PHE A 44 -14.92 -3.52 15.61
C PHE A 44 -13.91 -2.42 15.30
N ALA A 45 -13.97 -1.93 14.07
CA ALA A 45 -13.44 -0.63 13.70
C ALA A 45 -14.60 0.37 13.59
N THR A 46 -14.60 1.41 14.42
CA THR A 46 -15.61 2.47 14.41
C THR A 46 -15.00 3.78 13.93
N VAL A 47 -15.50 4.29 12.82
CA VAL A 47 -15.16 5.61 12.30
C VAL A 47 -16.22 6.60 12.76
N VAL A 48 -15.78 7.70 13.36
CA VAL A 48 -16.62 8.82 13.77
C VAL A 48 -16.22 10.05 12.96
N GLU A 49 -17.16 10.66 12.27
CA GLU A 49 -17.01 11.95 11.61
C GLU A 49 -17.71 13.00 12.50
N HIS A 50 -16.92 13.90 13.07
CA HIS A 50 -17.35 14.88 14.05
C HIS A 50 -17.94 16.11 13.38
N HIS A 51 -19.14 16.50 13.80
CA HIS A 51 -19.75 17.72 13.31
C HIS A 51 -19.18 18.93 14.04
N LYS A 52 -18.58 19.88 13.30
CA LYS A 52 -17.82 21.06 13.79
C LYS A 52 -18.38 21.79 15.01
N LYS A 53 -19.70 21.84 15.18
CA LYS A 53 -20.37 22.58 16.27
C LYS A 53 -21.34 21.75 17.13
N ARG A 54 -21.63 20.49 16.77
CA ARG A 54 -22.76 19.74 17.36
C ARG A 54 -22.48 18.24 17.42
N THR A 55 -22.00 17.76 18.56
CA THR A 55 -21.66 16.34 18.78
C THR A 55 -22.83 15.37 18.54
N ALA A 56 -24.07 15.80 18.77
CA ALA A 56 -25.27 15.00 18.48
C ALA A 56 -25.48 14.70 16.98
N ARG A 57 -24.74 15.39 16.09
CA ARG A 57 -24.78 15.17 14.63
C ARG A 57 -23.56 14.40 14.12
N ASP A 58 -22.74 13.84 15.01
CA ASP A 58 -21.62 13.01 14.63
C ASP A 58 -22.11 11.77 13.87
N LYS A 59 -21.51 11.49 12.72
CA LYS A 59 -21.81 10.30 11.94
C LYS A 59 -20.89 9.17 12.38
N ARG A 60 -21.49 8.06 12.82
CA ARG A 60 -20.76 6.88 13.30
C ARG A 60 -20.97 5.71 12.36
N THR A 61 -19.87 5.07 11.94
CA THR A 61 -19.89 3.87 11.12
C THR A 61 -19.05 2.79 11.82
N SER A 62 -19.70 1.75 12.32
CA SER A 62 -19.02 0.60 12.95
C SER A 62 -18.97 -0.57 11.97
N ILE A 63 -17.81 -1.19 11.89
CA ILE A 63 -17.52 -2.28 10.96
C ILE A 63 -16.92 -3.43 11.77
N GLU A 64 -17.49 -4.62 11.63
CA GLU A 64 -16.94 -5.82 12.25
C GLU A 64 -15.60 -6.22 11.61
N LEU A 65 -14.63 -6.59 12.44
CA LEU A 65 -13.29 -7.03 12.04
C LEU A 65 -13.31 -8.53 11.69
N THR A 66 -13.98 -8.88 10.60
CA THR A 66 -14.06 -10.28 10.12
C THR A 66 -12.83 -10.71 9.29
N GLY A 67 -12.14 -9.75 8.69
CA GLY A 67 -11.00 -9.96 7.79
C GLY A 67 -9.69 -9.35 8.34
N ARG A 68 -8.77 -9.04 7.44
CA ARG A 68 -7.49 -8.40 7.74
C ARG A 68 -7.61 -6.90 7.98
N LEU A 69 -6.88 -6.36 8.95
CA LEU A 69 -6.68 -4.93 9.15
C LEU A 69 -5.21 -4.57 8.89
N VAL A 70 -4.94 -3.61 8.02
CA VAL A 70 -3.57 -3.25 7.64
C VAL A 70 -3.35 -1.74 7.61
N VAL A 71 -2.12 -1.34 7.94
CA VAL A 71 -1.67 0.07 7.93
C VAL A 71 -0.73 0.25 6.75
N ALA A 72 -1.24 0.91 5.72
CA ALA A 72 -0.51 1.22 4.50
C ALA A 72 0.28 2.51 4.67
N ARG A 73 1.60 2.45 4.43
CA ARG A 73 2.49 3.62 4.40
C ARG A 73 3.87 3.25 3.85
N ASP A 74 4.38 4.02 2.91
CA ASP A 74 5.77 3.94 2.49
C ASP A 74 6.36 5.31 2.15
N VAL A 75 7.66 5.47 2.37
CA VAL A 75 8.38 6.73 2.13
C VAL A 75 8.68 6.85 0.63
N PRO A 76 8.67 8.06 0.02
CA PRO A 76 8.60 9.39 0.64
C PRO A 76 7.29 10.16 0.48
N ARG A 77 6.29 9.67 -0.26
CA ARG A 77 5.11 10.47 -0.65
C ARG A 77 3.76 9.87 -0.33
N GLU A 78 3.72 8.85 0.52
CA GLU A 78 2.48 8.13 0.74
C GLU A 78 1.76 8.59 2.01
N ASP A 79 0.43 8.60 1.89
CA ASP A 79 -0.48 8.75 3.00
C ASP A 79 -0.23 7.66 4.05
N LEU A 80 -0.63 7.92 5.28
CA LEU A 80 -0.95 6.82 6.20
C LEU A 80 -2.40 6.42 5.92
N GLY A 81 -2.61 5.18 5.49
CA GLY A 81 -3.94 4.61 5.27
C GLY A 81 -4.21 3.42 6.18
N VAL A 82 -5.42 3.32 6.72
CA VAL A 82 -5.90 2.11 7.42
C VAL A 82 -6.93 1.42 6.55
N TRP A 83 -6.65 0.17 6.20
CA TRP A 83 -7.47 -0.64 5.30
C TRP A 83 -7.98 -1.88 6.02
N LEU A 84 -9.25 -2.19 5.77
CA LEU A 84 -9.94 -3.34 6.33
C LEU A 84 -10.49 -4.22 5.21
N GLU A 85 -10.19 -5.50 5.27
CA GLU A 85 -10.83 -6.51 4.43
C GLU A 85 -12.29 -6.69 4.86
N VAL A 86 -13.19 -6.56 3.89
CA VAL A 86 -14.64 -6.68 4.07
C VAL A 86 -15.16 -7.89 3.30
N GLU A 87 -16.17 -8.56 3.86
CA GLU A 87 -16.80 -9.76 3.29
C GLU A 87 -15.77 -10.86 2.89
N PRO A 88 -14.82 -11.22 3.77
CA PRO A 88 -13.77 -12.19 3.45
C PRO A 88 -14.36 -13.55 3.08
N GLY A 89 -13.74 -14.24 2.14
CA GLY A 89 -14.19 -15.56 1.66
C GLY A 89 -15.40 -15.53 0.71
N THR A 90 -15.93 -14.35 0.39
CA THR A 90 -17.05 -14.20 -0.55
C THR A 90 -16.59 -13.67 -1.91
N PRO A 91 -17.40 -13.80 -2.98
CA PRO A 91 -17.13 -13.15 -4.27
C PRO A 91 -17.09 -11.60 -4.22
N ARG A 92 -17.47 -11.02 -3.09
CA ARG A 92 -17.50 -9.59 -2.82
C ARG A 92 -16.36 -9.13 -1.92
N ALA A 93 -15.46 -10.04 -1.54
CA ALA A 93 -14.26 -9.73 -0.78
C ALA A 93 -13.47 -8.57 -1.41
N GLY A 94 -12.90 -7.73 -0.56
CA GLY A 94 -12.08 -6.60 -0.97
C GLY A 94 -11.60 -5.79 0.22
N MET A 95 -10.74 -4.82 -0.05
CA MET A 95 -10.16 -3.93 0.94
C MET A 95 -10.88 -2.58 0.92
N ARG A 96 -11.32 -2.10 2.08
CA ARG A 96 -11.91 -0.77 2.25
C ARG A 96 -10.98 0.10 3.08
N ARG A 97 -10.60 1.26 2.56
CA ARG A 97 -9.92 2.30 3.32
C ARG A 97 -10.91 2.92 4.29
N ILE A 98 -10.67 2.76 5.59
CA ILE A 98 -11.58 3.23 6.65
C ILE A 98 -11.08 4.52 7.31
N PHE A 99 -9.77 4.78 7.24
CA PHE A 99 -9.14 5.98 7.78
C PHE A 99 -7.87 6.30 7.00
N GLY A 100 -7.42 7.55 7.02
CA GLY A 100 -6.10 7.91 6.55
C GLY A 100 -5.86 9.41 6.57
N VAL A 101 -4.58 9.78 6.50
CA VAL A 101 -4.09 11.15 6.61
C VAL A 101 -2.99 11.41 5.57
N GLU A 102 -2.88 12.65 5.13
CA GLU A 102 -1.84 13.07 4.17
C GLU A 102 -0.66 13.67 4.94
N PRO A 103 0.59 13.30 4.61
CA PRO A 103 1.75 13.91 5.27
C PRO A 103 1.77 15.42 5.04
N LEU A 104 2.36 16.16 5.99
CA LEU A 104 2.68 17.57 5.78
C LEU A 104 3.64 17.69 4.58
N SER A 105 3.48 18.73 3.76
CA SER A 105 4.36 18.95 2.62
C SER A 105 5.82 19.07 3.07
N LEU A 106 6.73 18.39 2.36
CA LEU A 106 8.17 18.48 2.60
C LEU A 106 8.75 19.87 2.33
N MET A 107 7.99 20.73 1.67
CA MET A 107 8.36 22.13 1.42
C MET A 107 8.03 23.04 2.61
N GLU A 108 7.26 22.56 3.59
CA GLU A 108 6.99 23.30 4.82
C GLU A 108 8.22 23.27 5.74
N PRO A 109 8.44 24.31 6.57
CA PRO A 109 9.62 24.40 7.46
C PRO A 109 9.82 23.19 8.37
N THR A 110 8.73 22.53 8.79
CA THR A 110 8.74 21.35 9.68
C THR A 110 8.38 20.05 8.95
N GLY A 111 8.39 20.05 7.62
CA GLY A 111 7.92 18.92 6.80
C GLY A 111 8.69 17.61 7.04
N LEU A 112 10.02 17.68 7.18
CA LEU A 112 10.86 16.49 7.43
C LEU A 112 10.61 15.89 8.82
N ASP A 113 10.53 16.74 9.85
CA ASP A 113 10.27 16.30 11.23
C ASP A 113 8.87 15.72 11.36
N ALA A 114 7.89 16.35 10.71
CA ALA A 114 6.51 15.86 10.63
C ALA A 114 6.45 14.49 9.93
N LEU A 115 7.19 14.30 8.84
CA LEU A 115 7.29 13.01 8.15
C LEU A 115 7.88 11.93 9.08
N ALA A 116 8.98 12.22 9.75
CA ALA A 116 9.63 11.28 10.66
C ALA A 116 8.72 10.93 11.85
N ALA A 117 7.96 11.88 12.38
CA ALA A 117 6.96 11.64 13.42
C ALA A 117 5.84 10.72 12.92
N LEU A 118 5.34 10.96 11.70
CA LEU A 118 4.30 10.15 11.09
C LEU A 118 4.79 8.72 10.80
N ASP A 119 6.06 8.54 10.43
CA ASP A 119 6.67 7.22 10.22
C ASP A 119 6.78 6.43 11.52
N ARG A 120 7.23 7.07 12.62
CA ARG A 120 7.26 6.43 13.95
C ARG A 120 5.87 6.02 14.42
N LEU A 121 4.89 6.90 14.23
CA LEU A 121 3.50 6.66 14.58
C LEU A 121 2.92 5.51 13.75
N ALA A 122 3.18 5.46 12.45
CA ALA A 122 2.76 4.37 11.57
C ALA A 122 3.40 3.02 11.95
N HIS A 123 4.70 3.04 12.30
CA HIS A 123 5.40 1.85 12.77
C HIS A 123 4.78 1.33 14.07
N ARG A 124 4.49 2.21 15.02
CA ARG A 124 3.82 1.82 16.27
C ARG A 124 2.43 1.25 15.99
N LEU A 125 1.63 1.92 15.17
CA LEU A 125 0.30 1.46 14.81
C LEU A 125 0.32 0.09 14.12
N ARG A 126 1.30 -0.17 13.24
CA ARG A 126 1.50 -1.50 12.64
C ARG A 126 1.74 -2.58 13.67
N ALA A 127 2.60 -2.30 14.66
CA ALA A 127 2.89 -3.24 15.73
C ALA A 127 1.61 -3.59 16.52
N GLU A 128 0.78 -2.59 16.82
CA GLU A 128 -0.49 -2.79 17.55
C GLU A 128 -1.50 -3.63 16.75
N VAL A 129 -1.60 -3.42 15.44
CA VAL A 129 -2.57 -4.15 14.61
C VAL A 129 -2.01 -5.43 13.98
N LEU A 130 -0.79 -5.85 14.33
CA LEU A 130 -0.12 -6.98 13.70
C LEU A 130 -0.93 -8.28 13.81
N ALA A 131 -1.55 -8.54 14.96
CA ALA A 131 -2.41 -9.71 15.14
C ALA A 131 -3.64 -9.69 14.20
N LEU A 132 -4.08 -8.51 13.78
CA LEU A 132 -5.21 -8.30 12.87
C LEU A 132 -4.80 -8.32 11.39
N SER A 133 -3.50 -8.15 11.07
CA SER A 133 -3.02 -8.17 9.67
C SER A 133 -2.91 -9.58 9.09
N ARG A 134 -2.92 -10.61 9.95
CA ARG A 134 -2.78 -12.03 9.61
C ARG A 134 -1.50 -12.30 8.82
N ASP A 135 -1.62 -12.64 7.55
CA ASP A 135 -0.52 -12.96 6.64
C ASP A 135 0.06 -11.73 5.91
N ILE A 136 -0.53 -10.54 6.04
CA ILE A 136 0.02 -9.32 5.44
C ILE A 136 1.13 -8.78 6.34
N ARG A 137 2.37 -8.81 5.82
CA ARG A 137 3.59 -8.32 6.47
C ARG A 137 3.74 -6.81 6.33
N ARG A 138 3.43 -6.28 5.16
CA ARG A 138 3.56 -4.85 4.83
C ARG A 138 2.46 -4.42 3.87
N ALA A 139 2.07 -3.16 3.98
CA ALA A 139 1.12 -2.53 3.07
C ALA A 139 1.61 -1.14 2.67
N VAL A 140 1.33 -0.76 1.42
CA VAL A 140 1.76 0.47 0.76
C VAL A 140 0.56 1.02 0.00
N GLU A 141 0.37 2.34 -0.01
CA GLU A 141 -0.75 2.99 -0.69
C GLU A 141 -0.21 3.97 -1.72
N ILE A 142 -0.50 3.70 -2.99
CA ILE A 142 -0.08 4.54 -4.12
C ILE A 142 -1.30 5.25 -4.72
N GLY A 143 -1.12 6.48 -5.21
CA GLY A 143 -2.17 7.28 -5.87
C GLY A 143 -2.34 8.65 -5.23
N SER A 144 -2.97 9.59 -5.95
CA SER A 144 -3.16 10.97 -5.47
C SER A 144 -4.26 11.06 -4.41
N SER A 145 -3.98 11.83 -3.35
CA SER A 145 -4.95 12.16 -2.30
C SER A 145 -5.87 13.32 -2.69
N ALA A 146 -5.48 14.12 -3.70
CA ALA A 146 -6.21 15.29 -4.18
C ALA A 146 -7.64 14.96 -4.65
N VAL A 147 -7.92 13.71 -4.99
CA VAL A 147 -9.25 13.21 -5.37
C VAL A 147 -9.81 12.28 -4.29
N ARG A 148 -9.96 12.78 -3.05
CA ARG A 148 -10.71 12.17 -1.92
C ARG A 148 -10.58 10.63 -1.80
N GLY A 149 -9.37 10.09 -1.97
CA GLY A 149 -9.10 8.65 -1.81
C GLY A 149 -9.84 7.70 -2.78
N LEU A 150 -10.38 8.20 -3.90
CA LEU A 150 -11.05 7.36 -4.91
C LEU A 150 -10.04 6.61 -5.81
N ASP A 151 -8.82 7.15 -5.90
CA ASP A 151 -7.78 6.79 -6.87
C ASP A 151 -6.59 6.07 -6.24
N LYS A 152 -6.80 5.45 -5.06
CA LYS A 152 -5.74 4.76 -4.32
C LYS A 152 -5.68 3.27 -4.69
N VAL A 153 -4.47 2.79 -4.86
CA VAL A 153 -4.13 1.38 -5.00
C VAL A 153 -3.41 0.94 -3.74
N LEU A 154 -3.90 -0.14 -3.13
CA LEU A 154 -3.25 -0.78 -2.00
C LEU A 154 -2.37 -1.92 -2.51
N ILE A 155 -1.11 -1.93 -2.13
CA ILE A 155 -0.17 -3.02 -2.39
C ILE A 155 0.06 -3.71 -1.06
N ALA A 156 -0.30 -4.98 -0.97
CA ALA A 156 -0.12 -5.80 0.24
C ALA A 156 0.92 -6.89 -0.01
N ASP A 157 1.95 -6.93 0.83
CA ASP A 157 3.00 -7.94 0.83
C ASP A 157 2.65 -9.04 1.84
N HIS A 158 2.48 -10.26 1.34
CA HIS A 158 2.18 -11.46 2.13
C HIS A 158 3.45 -12.28 2.45
N GLY A 159 4.61 -11.86 1.95
CA GLY A 159 5.84 -12.65 1.95
C GLY A 159 6.03 -13.37 0.63
N ASP A 160 5.30 -14.47 0.43
CA ASP A 160 5.40 -15.33 -0.77
C ASP A 160 4.84 -14.68 -2.04
N ARG A 161 4.08 -13.59 -1.88
CA ARG A 161 3.46 -12.83 -2.96
C ARG A 161 3.11 -11.41 -2.54
N ILE A 162 2.99 -10.56 -3.54
CA ILE A 162 2.35 -9.25 -3.43
C ILE A 162 0.96 -9.31 -4.08
N VAL A 163 -0.03 -8.70 -3.44
CA VAL A 163 -1.37 -8.52 -3.99
C VAL A 163 -1.64 -7.04 -4.20
N VAL A 164 -2.04 -6.68 -5.41
CA VAL A 164 -2.44 -5.31 -5.77
C VAL A 164 -3.95 -5.23 -5.69
N TYR A 165 -4.45 -4.45 -4.73
CA TYR A 165 -5.86 -4.12 -4.58
C TYR A 165 -6.16 -2.78 -5.19
N ALA A 166 -7.16 -2.78 -6.06
CA ALA A 166 -7.40 -1.68 -6.96
C ALA A 166 -8.91 -1.41 -7.03
N ARG A 167 -9.33 -0.14 -6.89
CA ARG A 167 -10.73 0.27 -6.82
C ARG A 167 -11.25 0.66 -8.20
N ARG A 168 -12.26 -0.06 -8.72
CA ARG A 168 -13.01 0.41 -9.89
C ARG A 168 -13.89 1.60 -9.50
N LEU A 169 -13.99 2.60 -10.38
CA LEU A 169 -14.82 3.80 -10.24
C LEU A 169 -16.19 3.48 -9.59
N PHE A 170 -16.60 4.32 -8.63
CA PHE A 170 -17.88 4.26 -7.90
C PHE A 170 -18.12 3.06 -6.97
N ARG A 171 -17.19 2.12 -6.82
CA ARG A 171 -17.33 1.04 -5.81
C ARG A 171 -16.84 1.51 -4.46
N ASP A 172 -17.31 0.92 -3.37
CA ASP A 172 -16.88 1.25 -2.00
C ASP A 172 -15.55 0.61 -1.57
N ARG A 173 -15.10 -0.40 -2.32
CA ARG A 173 -13.96 -1.26 -1.96
C ARG A 173 -13.00 -1.47 -3.13
N ALA A 174 -11.72 -1.59 -2.80
CA ALA A 174 -10.67 -2.08 -3.70
C ALA A 174 -10.73 -3.60 -3.79
N ARG A 175 -10.60 -4.17 -4.99
CA ARG A 175 -10.58 -5.63 -5.21
C ARG A 175 -9.20 -6.04 -5.70
N ALA A 176 -8.83 -7.30 -5.46
CA ALA A 176 -7.61 -7.85 -6.04
C ALA A 176 -7.65 -7.66 -7.57
N ALA A 177 -6.67 -6.93 -8.09
CA ALA A 177 -6.47 -6.70 -9.52
C ALA A 177 -5.39 -7.61 -10.09
N MET A 178 -4.41 -7.97 -9.27
CA MET A 178 -3.44 -9.01 -9.57
C MET A 178 -2.74 -9.50 -8.31
N SER A 179 -2.11 -10.67 -8.41
CA SER A 179 -1.15 -11.18 -7.44
C SER A 179 0.15 -11.54 -8.16
N ILE A 180 1.28 -11.19 -7.57
CA ILE A 180 2.63 -11.41 -8.10
C ILE A 180 3.36 -12.29 -7.09
N HIS A 181 3.74 -13.49 -7.49
CA HIS A 181 4.46 -14.44 -6.66
C HIS A 181 5.97 -14.31 -6.88
N GLU A 182 6.75 -14.68 -5.87
CA GLU A 182 8.23 -14.68 -5.93
C GLU A 182 8.78 -15.57 -7.06
N ASP A 183 8.04 -16.57 -7.54
CA ASP A 183 8.48 -17.46 -8.64
C ASP A 183 8.26 -16.89 -10.06
N GLY A 184 7.86 -15.61 -10.15
CA GLY A 184 7.52 -14.93 -11.39
C GLY A 184 6.09 -15.21 -11.90
N ARG A 185 5.29 -16.00 -11.17
CA ARG A 185 3.88 -16.22 -11.52
C ARG A 185 3.06 -14.97 -11.21
N ILE A 186 2.26 -14.56 -12.19
CA ILE A 186 1.33 -13.44 -12.06
C ILE A 186 -0.09 -13.94 -12.33
N SER A 187 -0.98 -13.68 -11.37
CA SER A 187 -2.37 -14.10 -11.38
C SER A 187 -3.26 -12.88 -11.53
N VAL A 188 -4.02 -12.80 -12.63
CA VAL A 188 -4.91 -11.67 -12.96
C VAL A 188 -6.35 -12.16 -13.01
N PRO A 189 -7.29 -11.59 -12.23
CA PRO A 189 -8.70 -11.91 -12.35
C PRO A 189 -9.26 -11.48 -13.70
N ASP A 190 -9.83 -12.44 -14.44
CA ASP A 190 -10.50 -12.25 -15.72
C ASP A 190 -11.96 -12.74 -15.61
N GLY A 191 -12.84 -11.84 -15.19
CA GLY A 191 -14.24 -12.15 -14.91
C GLY A 191 -14.37 -13.17 -13.77
N LYS A 192 -14.81 -14.39 -14.08
CA LYS A 192 -14.92 -15.51 -13.13
C LYS A 192 -13.70 -16.45 -13.15
N LYS A 193 -12.76 -16.22 -14.07
CA LYS A 193 -11.56 -17.05 -14.24
C LYS A 193 -10.36 -16.31 -13.66
N LEU A 194 -9.35 -17.08 -13.28
CA LEU A 194 -8.02 -16.56 -12.96
C LEU A 194 -7.12 -16.83 -14.17
N LYS A 195 -6.55 -15.78 -14.75
CA LYS A 195 -5.52 -15.94 -15.78
C LYS A 195 -4.17 -15.95 -15.09
N GLU A 196 -3.42 -17.02 -15.27
CA GLU A 196 -2.04 -17.13 -14.80
C GLU A 196 -1.09 -16.95 -15.98
N ILE A 197 -0.07 -16.13 -15.78
CA ILE A 197 1.06 -15.95 -16.70
C ILE A 197 2.36 -16.07 -15.92
N ARG A 198 3.46 -16.29 -16.63
CA ARG A 198 4.79 -16.30 -16.03
C ARG A 198 5.65 -15.22 -16.66
N VAL A 199 6.26 -14.38 -15.83
CA VAL A 199 7.19 -13.34 -16.24
C VAL A 199 8.55 -13.66 -15.65
N HIS A 200 9.57 -13.75 -16.51
CA HIS A 200 10.90 -14.22 -16.14
C HIS A 200 11.93 -13.10 -15.96
N SER A 201 11.55 -11.86 -16.23
CA SER A 201 12.47 -10.72 -16.15
C SER A 201 11.73 -9.44 -15.81
N ARG A 202 12.36 -8.56 -15.03
CA ARG A 202 11.85 -7.20 -14.79
C ARG A 202 11.56 -6.43 -16.08
N PHE A 203 12.31 -6.69 -17.15
CA PHE A 203 12.14 -5.98 -18.42
C PHE A 203 10.84 -6.35 -19.13
N GLY A 204 10.24 -7.50 -18.78
CA GLY A 204 8.91 -7.89 -19.21
C GLY A 204 7.79 -7.09 -18.54
N VAL A 205 8.08 -6.31 -17.49
CA VAL A 205 7.10 -5.52 -16.74
C VAL A 205 7.21 -4.05 -17.14
N THR A 206 6.27 -3.57 -17.95
CA THR A 206 6.32 -2.20 -18.50
C THR A 206 5.02 -1.45 -18.30
N VAL A 207 5.07 -0.11 -18.37
CA VAL A 207 3.87 0.73 -18.38
C VAL A 207 3.54 1.09 -19.81
N TRP A 208 2.28 0.88 -20.22
CA TRP A 208 1.77 1.32 -21.52
C TRP A 208 0.44 2.04 -21.34
N GLY A 209 0.45 3.38 -21.42
CA GLY A 209 -0.72 4.21 -21.13
C GLY A 209 -1.20 4.00 -19.69
N ASP A 210 -2.42 3.49 -19.56
CA ASP A 210 -3.06 3.17 -18.27
C ASP A 210 -2.87 1.71 -17.83
N TYR A 211 -2.00 0.96 -18.51
CA TYR A 211 -1.81 -0.46 -18.26
C TYR A 211 -0.43 -0.75 -17.69
N ILE A 212 -0.38 -1.73 -16.79
CA ILE A 212 0.82 -2.52 -16.55
C ILE A 212 0.80 -3.68 -17.55
N ARG A 213 1.81 -3.75 -18.43
CA ARG A 213 1.99 -4.76 -19.47
C ARG A 213 3.00 -5.78 -19.00
N PHE A 214 2.70 -7.05 -19.25
CA PHE A 214 3.56 -8.19 -19.01
C PHE A 214 3.91 -8.85 -20.35
N ALA A 215 5.20 -8.97 -20.64
CA ALA A 215 5.72 -9.54 -21.88
C ALA A 215 6.78 -10.61 -21.63
N ASP A 216 6.95 -11.51 -22.59
CA ASP A 216 8.05 -12.48 -22.61
C ASP A 216 9.38 -11.82 -23.08
N PRO A 217 10.53 -12.52 -23.03
CA PRO A 217 11.81 -11.99 -23.49
C PRO A 217 11.85 -11.58 -24.97
N GLN A 218 10.95 -12.13 -25.80
CA GLN A 218 10.80 -11.81 -27.22
C GLN A 218 9.92 -10.56 -27.44
N GLY A 219 9.30 -10.03 -26.37
CA GLY A 219 8.42 -8.87 -26.42
C GLY A 219 6.95 -9.21 -26.74
N THR A 220 6.56 -10.49 -26.74
CA THR A 220 5.18 -10.93 -26.92
C THR A 220 4.35 -10.60 -25.69
N ASP A 221 3.12 -10.12 -25.89
CA ASP A 221 2.20 -9.79 -24.81
C ASP A 221 1.63 -11.03 -24.13
N LEU A 222 1.91 -11.17 -22.84
CA LEU A 222 1.34 -12.22 -21.99
C LEU A 222 0.04 -11.74 -21.33
N ALA A 223 0.03 -10.53 -20.78
CA ALA A 223 -1.17 -9.88 -20.25
C ALA A 223 -1.01 -8.36 -20.09
N ARG A 224 -2.13 -7.69 -19.81
CA ARG A 224 -2.18 -6.29 -19.41
C ARG A 224 -3.19 -6.10 -18.29
N VAL A 225 -2.85 -5.30 -17.29
CA VAL A 225 -3.78 -4.93 -16.20
C VAL A 225 -4.01 -3.43 -16.25
N SER A 226 -5.27 -3.04 -16.43
CA SER A 226 -5.68 -1.63 -16.45
C SER A 226 -5.70 -1.06 -15.02
N ILE A 227 -4.93 0.00 -14.80
CA ILE A 227 -4.86 0.77 -13.54
C ILE A 227 -4.89 2.27 -13.89
N PRO A 228 -5.99 2.77 -14.47
CA PRO A 228 -6.05 4.15 -14.97
C PRO A 228 -6.11 5.20 -13.85
N TRP A 229 -6.33 4.78 -12.61
CA TRP A 229 -6.66 5.69 -11.51
C TRP A 229 -5.45 6.27 -10.80
N ILE A 230 -4.27 5.66 -10.91
CA ILE A 230 -3.04 6.23 -10.34
C ILE A 230 -2.30 7.07 -11.37
N ALA A 231 -1.42 7.96 -10.96
CA ALA A 231 -0.66 8.79 -11.90
C ALA A 231 0.28 7.94 -12.78
N PRO A 232 0.73 8.45 -13.94
CA PRO A 232 1.75 7.76 -14.75
C PRO A 232 3.02 7.41 -13.97
N GLU A 233 3.45 8.28 -13.06
CA GLU A 233 4.63 8.09 -12.20
C GLU A 233 4.40 6.94 -11.21
N ASP A 234 3.21 6.88 -10.63
CA ASP A 234 2.78 5.81 -9.73
C ASP A 234 2.70 4.45 -10.44
N ARG A 235 2.24 4.43 -11.70
CA ARG A 235 2.27 3.21 -12.52
C ARG A 235 3.69 2.74 -12.78
N LYS A 236 4.62 3.66 -13.04
CA LYS A 236 6.05 3.32 -13.23
C LYS A 236 6.65 2.75 -11.96
N GLU A 237 6.34 3.35 -10.81
CA GLU A 237 6.77 2.85 -9.51
C GLU A 237 6.20 1.46 -9.20
N LEU A 238 4.92 1.23 -9.49
CA LEU A 238 4.30 -0.09 -9.37
C LEU A 238 4.95 -1.12 -10.29
N ALA A 239 5.18 -0.78 -11.57
CA ALA A 239 5.88 -1.65 -12.52
C ALA A 239 7.30 -1.98 -12.04
N ARG A 240 8.03 -0.99 -11.51
CA ARG A 240 9.37 -1.16 -10.95
C ARG A 240 9.35 -2.14 -9.77
N ARG A 241 8.42 -1.98 -8.82
CA ARG A 241 8.28 -2.88 -7.66
C ARG A 241 7.91 -4.30 -8.08
N ILE A 242 7.00 -4.46 -9.04
CA ILE A 242 6.66 -5.78 -9.59
C ILE A 242 7.89 -6.40 -10.28
N GLY A 243 8.62 -5.60 -11.08
CA GLY A 243 9.86 -6.00 -11.73
C GLY A 243 10.88 -6.57 -10.73
N GLN A 244 11.09 -5.89 -9.59
CA GLN A 244 12.01 -6.34 -8.55
C GLN A 244 11.63 -7.68 -7.90
N LEU A 245 10.36 -8.09 -7.96
CA LEU A 245 9.91 -9.38 -7.40
C LEU A 245 10.04 -10.53 -8.40
N VAL A 246 9.97 -10.25 -9.70
CA VAL A 246 10.05 -11.28 -10.74
C VAL A 246 11.48 -11.50 -11.24
N ASP A 247 12.38 -10.58 -10.93
CA ASP A 247 13.79 -10.59 -11.33
C ASP A 247 14.62 -11.40 -10.33
N HIS A 248 14.59 -12.73 -10.48
CA HIS A 248 15.40 -13.66 -9.68
C HIS A 248 16.63 -14.21 -10.43
N ASP A 249 16.80 -13.90 -11.71
CA ASP A 249 17.95 -14.33 -12.51
C ASP A 249 19.01 -13.22 -12.61
N GLU A 250 19.78 -13.03 -11.52
CA GLU A 250 21.15 -12.51 -11.58
C GLU A 250 21.98 -12.79 -10.31
N GLN A 251 21.80 -13.97 -9.69
CA GLN A 251 22.84 -14.57 -8.82
C GLN A 251 23.59 -15.74 -9.48
N GLY A 252 23.42 -15.94 -10.80
CA GLY A 252 23.95 -17.11 -11.50
C GLY A 252 24.49 -16.91 -12.92
N VAL A 253 24.65 -15.68 -13.42
CA VAL A 253 25.23 -15.44 -14.76
C VAL A 253 26.33 -14.40 -14.69
N ILE A 254 27.53 -14.95 -14.84
CA ILE A 254 28.81 -14.38 -15.29
C ILE A 254 28.66 -13.01 -15.99
N ALA A 255 29.50 -12.08 -15.54
CA ALA A 255 29.74 -10.76 -16.10
C ALA A 255 29.58 -10.68 -17.64
N TRP A 256 28.71 -9.79 -18.09
CA TRP A 256 28.64 -9.30 -19.46
C TRP A 256 28.14 -7.84 -19.43
N PRO A 257 28.60 -6.94 -20.32
CA PRO A 257 28.82 -7.15 -21.74
C PRO A 257 30.19 -7.78 -22.08
N PRO A 258 30.41 -8.27 -23.32
CA PRO A 258 31.76 -8.57 -23.76
C PRO A 258 32.47 -7.22 -23.77
N ARG A 259 33.73 -7.19 -23.34
CA ARG A 259 34.60 -6.18 -23.93
C ARG A 259 34.58 -6.45 -25.43
N LEU A 260 34.07 -5.48 -26.19
CA LEU A 260 34.52 -5.28 -27.56
C LEU A 260 36.05 -5.25 -27.44
N ALA A 261 36.71 -6.31 -27.90
CA ALA A 261 38.14 -6.25 -28.13
C ALA A 261 38.32 -5.10 -29.12
N ALA A 262 38.93 -4.03 -28.64
CA ALA A 262 39.55 -3.07 -29.52
C ALA A 262 40.54 -3.86 -30.37
N GLU A 263 40.23 -4.03 -31.65
CA GLU A 263 41.25 -4.26 -32.66
C GLU A 263 42.19 -3.06 -32.57
N ALA A 264 43.30 -3.28 -31.87
CA ALA A 264 44.44 -2.39 -31.95
C ALA A 264 45.02 -2.57 -33.35
N ASP A 265 44.98 -1.49 -34.13
CA ASP A 265 45.92 -1.21 -35.20
C ASP A 265 47.32 -1.69 -34.79
N GLN A 266 47.85 -2.66 -35.53
CA GLN A 266 49.29 -2.87 -35.58
C GLN A 266 49.85 -2.02 -36.71
N PRO A 267 50.87 -1.18 -36.45
CA PRO A 267 51.53 -0.42 -37.49
C PRO A 267 52.45 -1.34 -38.31
N GLY A 268 52.30 -1.28 -39.63
CA GLY A 268 53.33 -1.62 -40.61
C GLY A 268 53.93 -0.34 -41.17
#